data_AF-A0A3D0SZ31-F1
#
_entry.id   AF-A0A3D0SZ31-F1
#
_cell.length_a   1.000
_cell.length_b   1.000
_cell.length_c   1.000
_cell.angle_alpha   90.00
_cell.angle_beta   90.00
_cell.angle_gamma   90.00
#
_symmetry.space_group_name_H-M   'P 1'
#
loop_
_entity.id
_entity.type
_entity.pdbx_description
1 polymer ?
#
loop_
_entity_poly.entity_id
_entity_poly.type
_entity_poly.pdbx_seq_one_letter_code
_entity_poly.pdbx_strand_id
1 'polypeptide(L)'
;MFSVSVSVPVQFRNDFNEVALATRELALASEERLHAQMLDTREAVRNLAELLQQTRLRFEQWQALHDNEMTEQVEVLQQRYAQGDLSLADYQWQVQQLRDGMQAGLTLQKNYQQTYVAYLHITAALADVVSSLISREQ
;
A
#
# COMPACT_ATOMS: atom_id res chain seq x y z
N MET A 1 -29.70 52.14 32.10
CA MET A 1 -28.91 51.51 33.18
C MET A 1 -28.89 50.02 32.93
N PHE A 2 -27.71 49.41 32.75
CA PHE A 2 -27.56 47.96 32.64
C PHE A 2 -26.90 47.45 33.92
N SER A 3 -27.42 46.37 34.50
CA SER A 3 -26.77 45.67 35.61
C SER A 3 -26.30 44.31 35.10
N VAL A 4 -25.09 43.91 35.51
CA VAL A 4 -24.54 42.58 35.25
C VAL A 4 -24.60 41.80 36.55
N SER A 5 -25.38 40.72 36.58
CA SER A 5 -25.41 39.79 37.71
C SER A 5 -24.39 38.68 37.48
N VAL A 6 -23.37 38.59 38.32
CA VAL A 6 -22.42 37.47 38.35
C VAL A 6 -22.79 36.59 39.54
N SER A 7 -23.15 35.32 39.28
CA SER A 7 -23.36 34.33 40.32
C SER A 7 -22.16 33.39 40.40
N VAL A 8 -21.46 33.38 41.53
CA VAL A 8 -20.43 32.38 41.84
C VAL A 8 -21.05 31.37 42.82
N PRO A 9 -21.26 30.10 42.42
CA PRO A 9 -21.84 29.10 43.31
C PRO A 9 -20.83 28.74 44.41
N VAL A 10 -21.20 28.94 45.67
CA VAL A 10 -20.40 28.50 46.82
C VAL A 10 -20.99 27.19 47.33
N GLN A 11 -20.39 26.04 46.97
CA GLN A 11 -20.86 24.72 47.39
C GLN A 11 -20.01 24.17 48.55
N PHE A 12 -20.60 24.01 49.73
CA PHE A 12 -19.94 23.44 50.92
C PHE A 12 -19.75 21.91 50.86
N ARG A 13 -20.15 21.24 49.77
CA ARG A 13 -20.16 19.75 49.65
C ARG A 13 -19.77 19.17 48.29
N ASN A 14 -19.46 19.98 47.29
CA ASN A 14 -18.99 19.51 45.97
C ASN A 14 -17.87 20.45 45.52
N ASP A 15 -16.63 20.00 45.67
CA ASP A 15 -15.42 20.74 45.34
C ASP A 15 -15.03 20.62 43.86
N PHE A 16 -15.91 20.02 43.03
CA PHE A 16 -15.69 19.71 41.61
C PHE A 16 -14.45 18.86 41.33
N ASN A 17 -13.81 18.31 42.36
CA ASN A 17 -12.56 17.57 42.24
C ASN A 17 -12.78 16.25 41.49
N GLU A 18 -13.89 15.56 41.72
CA GLU A 18 -14.25 14.33 40.99
C GLU A 18 -14.44 14.60 39.48
N VAL A 19 -15.07 15.72 39.11
CA VAL A 19 -15.25 16.12 37.71
C VAL A 19 -13.91 16.49 37.08
N ALA A 20 -13.05 17.20 37.81
CA ALA A 20 -11.70 17.54 37.36
C ALA A 20 -10.82 16.29 37.19
N LEU A 21 -10.90 15.33 38.12
CA LEU A 21 -10.21 14.04 38.05
C LEU A 21 -10.69 13.23 36.84
N ALA A 22 -12.01 13.07 36.66
CA ALA A 22 -12.57 12.35 35.51
C ALA A 22 -12.18 13.00 34.17
N THR A 23 -12.18 14.33 34.10
CA THR A 23 -11.74 15.06 32.89
C THR A 23 -10.25 14.84 32.62
N ARG A 24 -9.42 14.81 33.67
CA ARG A 24 -7.99 14.52 33.56
C ARG A 24 -7.73 13.09 33.10
N GLU A 25 -8.45 12.12 33.64
CA GLU A 25 -8.36 10.72 33.20
C GLU A 25 -8.77 10.55 31.74
N LEU A 26 -9.83 11.23 31.29
CA LEU A 26 -10.23 11.24 29.88
C LEU A 26 -9.15 11.86 28.98
N ALA A 27 -8.52 12.95 29.42
CA ALA A 27 -7.41 13.57 28.70
C ALA A 27 -6.21 12.63 28.59
N LEU A 28 -5.80 11.99 29.69
CA LEU A 28 -4.72 10.99 29.69
C LEU A 28 -5.04 9.81 28.77
N ALA A 29 -6.24 9.26 28.86
CA ALA A 29 -6.67 8.17 27.99
C ALA A 29 -6.73 8.60 26.51
N SER A 30 -7.00 9.87 26.21
CA SER A 30 -6.96 10.39 24.83
C SER A 30 -5.53 10.53 24.31
N GLU A 31 -4.59 10.95 25.17
CA GLU A 31 -3.17 11.05 24.88
C GLU A 31 -2.55 9.68 24.62
N GLU A 32 -2.85 8.69 25.48
CA GLU A 32 -2.41 7.31 25.31
C GLU A 32 -2.90 6.71 23.98
N ARG A 33 -4.18 6.93 23.63
CA ARG A 33 -4.74 6.48 22.35
C ARG A 33 -4.04 7.13 21.16
N LEU A 34 -3.79 8.44 21.23
CA LEU A 34 -3.09 9.16 20.18
C LEU A 34 -1.67 8.62 20.00
N HIS A 35 -0.94 8.42 21.11
CA HIS A 35 0.41 7.87 21.08
C HIS A 35 0.43 6.46 20.48
N ALA A 36 -0.49 5.59 20.89
CA ALA A 36 -0.64 4.25 20.32
C ALA A 36 -0.91 4.30 18.81
N GLN A 37 -1.83 5.17 18.37
CA GLN A 37 -2.15 5.34 16.95
C GLN A 37 -0.96 5.86 16.14
N MET A 38 -0.17 6.78 16.70
CA MET A 38 1.04 7.28 16.04
C MET A 38 2.08 6.19 15.86
N LEU A 39 2.29 5.34 16.87
CA LEU A 39 3.21 4.20 16.77
C LEU A 39 2.74 3.20 15.72
N ASP A 40 1.46 2.82 15.76
CA ASP A 40 0.87 1.89 14.79
C ASP A 40 1.01 2.41 13.36
N THR A 41 0.71 3.69 13.14
CA THR A 41 0.85 4.33 11.82
C THR A 41 2.31 4.33 11.35
N ARG A 42 3.27 4.63 12.24
CA ARG A 42 4.70 4.62 11.87
C ARG A 42 5.19 3.24 11.45
N GLU A 43 4.82 2.21 12.21
CA GLU A 43 5.16 0.83 11.87
C GLU A 43 4.48 0.38 10.57
N ALA A 44 3.22 0.72 10.37
CA ALA A 44 2.50 0.42 9.13
C ALA A 44 3.14 1.10 7.91
N VAL A 45 3.54 2.36 8.01
CA VAL A 45 4.26 3.08 6.94
C VAL A 45 5.60 2.40 6.64
N ARG A 46 6.36 2.03 7.67
CA ARG A 46 7.64 1.34 7.52
C ARG A 46 7.47 -0.02 6.82
N ASN A 47 6.55 -0.84 7.29
CA ASN A 47 6.27 -2.16 6.72
C ASN A 47 5.83 -2.05 5.25
N LEU A 48 4.98 -1.06 4.92
CA LEU A 48 4.56 -0.82 3.54
C LEU A 48 5.71 -0.31 2.66
N ALA A 49 6.60 0.52 3.18
CA ALA A 49 7.79 0.97 2.45
C ALA A 49 8.72 -0.21 2.10
N GLU A 50 8.96 -1.11 3.06
CA GLU A 50 9.74 -2.33 2.85
C GLU A 50 9.06 -3.25 1.83
N LEU A 51 7.75 -3.46 1.95
CA LEU A 51 6.98 -4.26 0.99
C LEU A 51 6.99 -3.65 -0.43
N LEU A 52 6.91 -2.33 -0.54
CA LEU A 52 6.98 -1.62 -1.81
C LEU A 52 8.33 -1.86 -2.49
N GLN A 53 9.43 -1.76 -1.74
CA GLN A 53 10.76 -2.07 -2.26
C GLN A 53 10.86 -3.53 -2.73
N GLN A 54 10.36 -4.47 -1.94
CA GLN A 54 10.42 -5.89 -2.28
C GLN A 54 9.61 -6.23 -3.53
N THR A 55 8.38 -5.72 -3.62
CA THR A 55 7.51 -5.98 -4.78
C THR A 55 8.05 -5.34 -6.05
N ARG A 56 8.62 -4.13 -5.93
CA ARG A 56 9.35 -3.47 -7.02
C ARG A 56 10.52 -4.31 -7.51
N LEU A 57 11.41 -4.74 -6.61
CA LEU A 57 12.60 -5.52 -6.97
C LEU A 57 12.23 -6.84 -7.65
N ARG A 58 11.20 -7.54 -7.17
CA ARG A 58 10.73 -8.78 -7.80
C ARG A 58 10.21 -8.54 -9.22
N PHE A 59 9.46 -7.46 -9.42
CA PHE A 59 8.97 -7.09 -10.75
C PHE A 59 10.10 -6.71 -11.70
N GLU A 60 11.04 -5.87 -11.25
CA GLU A 60 12.22 -5.46 -12.04
C GLU A 60 13.10 -6.66 -12.40
N GLN A 61 13.32 -7.60 -11.48
CA GLN A 61 14.08 -8.83 -11.74
C GLN A 61 13.38 -9.72 -12.77
N TRP A 62 12.06 -9.90 -12.63
CA TRP A 62 11.29 -10.66 -13.61
C TRP A 62 11.35 -10.00 -14.98
N GLN A 63 11.20 -8.68 -15.04
CA GLN A 63 11.29 -7.92 -16.29
C GLN A 63 12.68 -8.08 -16.92
N ALA A 64 13.76 -7.92 -16.15
CA ALA A 64 15.12 -8.04 -16.66
C ALA A 64 15.45 -9.45 -17.22
N LEU A 65 14.80 -10.49 -16.71
CA LEU A 65 14.96 -11.87 -17.20
C LEU A 65 14.14 -12.18 -18.46
N HIS A 66 13.15 -11.35 -18.79
CA HIS A 66 12.18 -11.64 -19.85
C HIS A 66 12.07 -10.53 -20.90
N ASP A 67 12.75 -9.39 -20.71
CA ASP A 67 12.75 -8.27 -21.65
C ASP A 67 13.36 -8.74 -22.97
N ASN A 68 12.61 -8.55 -24.07
CA ASN A 68 12.92 -8.98 -25.45
C ASN A 68 12.96 -10.48 -25.76
N GLU A 69 13.11 -11.38 -24.78
CA GLU A 69 13.32 -12.80 -25.09
C GLU A 69 12.02 -13.59 -25.32
N MET A 70 10.90 -13.21 -24.71
CA MET A 70 9.69 -14.05 -24.72
C MET A 70 9.05 -14.25 -26.10
N THR A 71 9.01 -13.20 -26.94
CA THR A 71 8.44 -13.32 -28.29
C THR A 71 9.34 -14.17 -29.19
N GLU A 72 10.66 -13.97 -29.06
CA GLU A 72 11.67 -14.76 -29.76
C GLU A 72 11.64 -16.23 -29.33
N GLN A 73 11.46 -16.51 -28.04
CA GLN A 73 11.33 -17.86 -27.51
C GLN A 73 10.12 -18.61 -28.11
N VAL A 74 8.96 -17.97 -28.25
CA VAL A 74 7.78 -18.60 -28.89
C VAL A 74 8.07 -18.93 -30.36
N GLU A 75 8.70 -18.01 -31.09
CA GLU A 75 9.04 -18.22 -32.51
C GLU A 75 10.04 -19.37 -32.69
N VAL A 76 11.09 -19.41 -31.87
CA VAL A 76 12.08 -20.50 -31.87
C VAL A 76 11.43 -21.85 -31.56
N LEU A 77 10.52 -21.92 -30.57
CA LEU A 77 9.79 -23.15 -30.25
C LEU A 77 8.94 -23.64 -31.44
N GLN A 78 8.26 -22.71 -32.12
CA GLN A 78 7.44 -23.04 -33.28
C GLN A 78 8.30 -23.56 -34.44
N GLN A 79 9.44 -22.92 -34.71
CA GLN A 79 10.39 -23.36 -35.75
C GLN A 79 10.95 -24.76 -35.46
N ARG A 80 11.39 -25.02 -34.22
CA ARG A 80 11.92 -26.34 -33.81
C ARG A 80 10.88 -27.44 -33.92
N TYR A 81 9.63 -27.16 -33.56
CA TYR A 81 8.54 -28.11 -33.76
C TYR A 81 8.30 -28.38 -35.25
N ALA A 82 8.26 -27.34 -36.09
CA ALA A 82 8.06 -27.48 -37.54
C ALA A 82 9.18 -28.26 -38.24
N GLN A 83 10.41 -28.18 -37.73
CA GLN A 83 11.58 -28.91 -38.23
C GLN A 83 11.62 -30.37 -37.74
N GLY A 84 10.77 -30.75 -36.78
CA GLY A 84 10.77 -32.07 -36.15
C GLY A 84 11.81 -32.23 -35.03
N ASP A 85 12.52 -31.17 -34.68
CA ASP A 85 13.51 -31.13 -33.59
C ASP A 85 12.87 -31.15 -32.19
N LEU A 86 11.55 -31.00 -32.13
CA LEU A 86 10.77 -30.98 -30.89
C LEU A 86 9.50 -31.82 -31.05
N SER A 87 9.23 -32.69 -30.07
CA SER A 87 7.97 -33.44 -30.05
C SER A 87 6.78 -32.50 -29.77
N LEU A 88 5.57 -32.90 -30.17
CA LEU A 88 4.36 -32.12 -29.87
C LEU A 88 4.16 -31.93 -28.35
N ALA A 89 4.48 -32.96 -27.56
CA ALA A 89 4.36 -32.91 -26.10
C ALA A 89 5.34 -31.89 -25.51
N ASP A 90 6.60 -31.91 -25.95
CA ASP A 90 7.63 -30.97 -25.46
C ASP A 90 7.33 -29.54 -25.90
N TYR A 91 6.81 -29.36 -27.11
CA TYR A 91 6.35 -28.06 -27.60
C TYR A 91 5.23 -27.50 -26.71
N GLN A 92 4.17 -28.28 -26.48
CA GLN A 92 3.04 -27.85 -25.66
C GLN A 92 3.46 -27.53 -24.22
N TRP A 93 4.36 -28.34 -23.65
CA TRP A 93 4.89 -28.12 -22.32
C TRP A 93 5.69 -26.81 -22.23
N GLN A 94 6.61 -26.54 -23.17
CA GLN A 94 7.40 -25.30 -23.17
C GLN A 94 6.53 -24.06 -23.40
N VAL A 95 5.55 -24.12 -24.31
CA VAL A 95 4.59 -23.02 -24.51
C VAL A 95 3.78 -22.77 -23.24
N GLN A 96 3.42 -23.83 -22.48
CA GLN A 96 2.75 -23.65 -21.19
C GLN A 96 3.66 -22.95 -20.17
N GLN A 97 4.94 -23.33 -20.09
CA GLN A 97 5.90 -22.65 -19.20
C GLN A 97 6.02 -21.15 -19.52
N LEU A 98 6.04 -20.78 -20.80
CA LEU A 98 6.05 -19.37 -21.21
C LEU A 98 4.78 -18.63 -20.77
N ARG A 99 3.61 -19.26 -20.90
CA ARG A 99 2.35 -18.68 -20.42
C ARG A 99 2.34 -18.48 -18.91
N ASP A 100 2.81 -19.48 -18.17
CA ASP A 100 2.89 -19.42 -16.71
C ASP A 100 3.85 -18.30 -16.27
N GLY A 101 4.98 -18.15 -16.97
CA GLY A 101 5.93 -17.04 -16.78
C GLY A 101 5.30 -15.66 -17.03
N MET A 102 4.51 -15.51 -18.10
CA MET A 102 3.79 -14.25 -18.40
C MET A 102 2.78 -13.93 -17.31
N GLN A 103 2.01 -14.92 -16.86
CA GLN A 103 1.02 -14.74 -15.80
C GLN A 103 1.68 -14.38 -14.46
N ALA A 104 2.84 -14.97 -14.16
CA ALA A 104 3.63 -14.59 -12.99
C ALA A 104 4.08 -13.12 -13.07
N GLY A 105 4.53 -12.66 -14.24
CA GLY A 105 4.89 -11.25 -14.47
C GLY A 105 3.76 -10.27 -14.23
N LEU A 106 2.58 -10.54 -14.80
CA LEU A 106 1.37 -9.74 -14.57
C LEU A 106 0.99 -9.69 -13.08
N THR A 107 1.16 -10.82 -12.38
CA THR A 107 0.91 -10.89 -10.94
C THR A 107 1.91 -10.02 -10.15
N LEU A 108 3.19 -10.06 -10.51
CA LEU A 108 4.23 -9.22 -9.90
C LEU A 108 3.96 -7.73 -10.14
N GLN A 109 3.62 -7.35 -11.38
CA GLN A 109 3.26 -5.98 -11.73
C GLN A 109 2.07 -5.49 -10.91
N LYS A 110 1.00 -6.31 -10.84
CA LYS A 110 -0.19 -6.00 -10.04
C LYS A 110 0.16 -5.80 -8.57
N ASN A 111 0.95 -6.70 -7.99
CA ASN A 111 1.35 -6.62 -6.59
C ASN A 111 2.16 -5.35 -6.29
N TYR A 112 3.07 -4.98 -7.20
CA TYR A 112 3.82 -3.72 -7.09
C TYR A 112 2.88 -2.51 -7.12
N GLN A 113 1.98 -2.43 -8.10
CA GLN A 113 1.03 -1.31 -8.24
C GLN A 113 0.09 -1.19 -7.03
N GLN A 114 -0.43 -2.32 -6.54
CA GLN A 114 -1.29 -2.34 -5.34
C GLN A 114 -0.54 -1.86 -4.10
N THR A 115 0.71 -2.31 -3.92
CA THR A 115 1.54 -1.88 -2.79
C THR A 115 1.90 -0.41 -2.90
N TYR A 116 2.15 0.10 -4.10
CA TYR A 116 2.42 1.51 -4.35
C TYR A 116 1.22 2.39 -3.98
N VAL A 117 0.01 2.01 -4.41
CA VAL A 117 -1.23 2.72 -4.02
C VAL A 117 -1.45 2.66 -2.51
N ALA A 118 -1.24 1.51 -1.87
CA ALA A 118 -1.36 1.37 -0.41
C ALA A 118 -0.38 2.28 0.34
N TYR A 119 0.87 2.36 -0.14
CA TYR A 119 1.89 3.26 0.40
C TYR A 119 1.50 4.75 0.26
N LEU A 120 0.99 5.15 -0.91
CA LEU A 120 0.49 6.52 -1.12
C LEU A 120 -0.71 6.84 -0.24
N HIS A 121 -1.58 5.86 0.00
CA HIS A 121 -2.75 6.04 0.86
C HIS A 121 -2.36 6.29 2.33
N ILE A 122 -1.46 5.47 2.89
CA ILE A 122 -1.06 5.60 4.29
C ILE A 122 -0.19 6.83 4.57
N THR A 123 0.53 7.31 3.55
CA THR A 123 1.34 8.54 3.65
C THR A 123 0.56 9.81 3.31
N ALA A 124 -0.75 9.69 3.05
CA ALA A 124 -1.63 10.76 2.58
C ALA A 124 -1.22 11.43 1.25
N ALA A 125 -0.23 10.87 0.52
CA ALA A 125 0.26 11.39 -0.76
C ALA A 125 -0.61 11.02 -1.97
N LEU A 126 -1.60 10.13 -1.79
CA LEU A 126 -2.46 9.65 -2.89
C LEU A 126 -3.22 10.78 -3.59
N ALA A 127 -3.76 11.74 -2.84
CA ALA A 127 -4.53 12.85 -3.41
C ALA A 127 -3.67 13.73 -4.32
N ASP A 128 -2.42 14.00 -3.93
CA ASP A 128 -1.48 14.82 -4.69
C ASP A 128 -1.11 14.14 -6.02
N VAL A 129 -0.83 12.84 -5.98
CA VAL A 129 -0.50 12.06 -7.18
C VAL A 129 -1.68 12.06 -8.15
N VAL A 130 -2.91 11.80 -7.66
CA VAL A 130 -4.12 11.81 -8.50
C VAL A 130 -4.34 13.19 -9.13
N SER A 131 -4.19 14.27 -8.36
CA SER A 131 -4.29 15.64 -8.86
C SER A 131 -3.27 15.95 -9.97
N SER A 132 -2.03 15.46 -9.82
CA SER A 132 -0.96 15.63 -10.81
C SER A 132 -1.18 14.88 -12.13
N LEU A 133 -1.97 13.81 -12.11
CA LEU A 133 -2.33 13.03 -13.29
C LEU A 133 -3.41 13.75 -14.09
N ILE A 134 -4.47 14.21 -13.42
CA ILE A 134 -5.58 14.96 -14.04
C ILE A 134 -5.06 16.24 -14.70
N SER A 135 -4.11 16.92 -14.06
CA SER A 135 -3.52 18.17 -14.59
C SER A 135 -2.61 17.96 -15.80
N ARG A 136 -2.15 16.72 -16.08
CA ARG A 136 -1.33 16.40 -17.25
C ARG A 136 -2.14 16.03 -18.49
N GLU A 137 -3.43 15.74 -18.32
CA GLU A 137 -4.35 15.39 -19.40
C GLU A 137 -5.09 16.61 -20.00
N GLN A 138 -4.90 17.81 -19.42
CA GLN A 138 -5.44 19.09 -19.89
C GLN A 138 -4.36 19.93 -20.58
#